data_AF-A0A7G8BQK9-F1
#
_entry.id   AF-A0A7G8BQK9-F1
#
_cell.length_a   1.000
_cell.length_b   1.000
_cell.length_c   1.000
_cell.angle_alpha   90.00
_cell.angle_beta   90.00
_cell.angle_gamma   90.00
#
_symmetry.space_group_name_H-M   'P 1'
#
loop_
_entity.id
_entity.type
_entity.pdbx_description
1 polymer ?
#
loop_
_entity_poly.entity_id
_entity_poly.type
_entity_poly.pdbx_seq_one_letter_code
_entity_poly.pdbx_strand_id
1 'polypeptide(L)'
;MYAHARSRKLLAKDWQSLVTSIEPMHMRGLEMVALDHLEPQKNQLRLEPDEIWGLVGGKEGLRRMEHNADLMIALAAYVRNWNYDQAIIVAERIRHDSVQLKRAVRRIRWNAHMRRGQIRIPFYVHQAAAAYYLMTKRLLSLYETNQYLLYPVLAEAL
;
A
#
# COMPACT_ATOMS: atom_id res chain seq x y z
N MET A 1 15.92 -11.76 3.31
CA MET A 1 17.14 -10.91 3.27
C MET A 1 16.98 -9.65 2.41
N TYR A 2 16.44 -9.71 1.18
CA TYR A 2 16.27 -8.54 0.29
C TYR A 2 15.42 -7.37 0.84
N ALA A 3 14.38 -7.64 1.62
CA ALA A 3 13.51 -6.59 2.18
C ALA A 3 14.22 -5.69 3.22
N HIS A 4 15.19 -6.25 3.98
CA HIS A 4 15.90 -5.50 5.03
C HIS A 4 16.91 -4.50 4.47
N ALA A 5 17.62 -4.83 3.38
CA ALA A 5 18.62 -3.95 2.79
C ALA A 5 17.99 -2.71 2.12
N ARG A 6 16.86 -2.90 1.41
CA ARG A 6 16.11 -1.79 0.80
C ARG A 6 15.50 -0.87 1.86
N SER A 7 14.93 -1.45 2.93
CA SER A 7 14.40 -0.70 4.06
C SER A 7 15.46 0.16 4.75
N ARG A 8 16.68 -0.37 4.99
CA ARG A 8 17.78 0.40 5.60
C ARG A 8 18.22 1.59 4.76
N LYS A 9 18.31 1.45 3.43
CA LYS A 9 18.65 2.57 2.53
C LYS A 9 17.59 3.67 2.54
N LEU A 10 16.31 3.29 2.61
CA LEU A 10 15.21 4.25 2.65
C LEU A 10 15.13 4.99 3.99
N LEU A 11 15.43 4.32 5.10
CA LEU A 11 15.49 4.94 6.43
C LEU A 11 16.60 6.01 6.57
N ALA A 12 17.59 5.99 5.68
CA ALA A 12 18.67 6.99 5.65
C ALA A 12 18.34 8.21 4.77
N LYS A 13 17.21 8.19 4.03
CA LYS A 13 16.76 9.34 3.24
C LYS A 13 16.00 10.33 4.11
N ASP A 14 16.11 11.61 3.76
CA ASP A 14 15.23 12.63 4.32
C ASP A 14 13.78 12.47 3.84
N TRP A 15 12.87 13.13 4.54
CA TRP A 15 11.44 13.04 4.29
C TRP A 15 11.05 13.53 2.89
N GLN A 16 11.62 14.64 2.44
CA GLN A 16 11.28 15.21 1.13
C GLN A 16 11.64 14.24 0.01
N SER A 17 12.81 13.61 0.10
CA SER A 17 13.30 12.58 -0.82
C SER A 17 12.39 11.35 -0.84
N LEU A 18 11.81 10.98 0.31
CA LEU A 18 10.86 9.87 0.39
C LEU A 18 9.54 10.22 -0.29
N VAL A 19 8.97 11.40 0.00
CA VAL A 19 7.68 11.84 -0.57
C VAL A 19 7.78 12.04 -2.08
N THR A 20 8.83 12.70 -2.56
CA THR A 20 9.08 12.88 -4.00
C THR A 20 9.37 11.58 -4.75
N SER A 21 9.73 10.50 -4.05
CA SER A 21 9.89 9.18 -4.67
C SER A 21 8.56 8.42 -4.81
N ILE A 22 7.46 8.91 -4.23
CA ILE A 22 6.15 8.25 -4.32
C ILE A 22 5.71 8.27 -5.78
N GLU A 23 5.40 7.09 -6.31
CA GLU A 23 4.87 6.97 -7.67
C GLU A 23 3.35 7.17 -7.65
N PRO A 24 2.78 7.93 -8.60
CA PRO A 24 1.36 8.26 -8.59
C PRO A 24 0.47 7.04 -8.83
N MET A 25 -0.65 6.99 -8.10
CA MET A 25 -1.65 5.92 -8.12
C MET A 25 -3.04 6.47 -8.41
N HIS A 26 -3.88 5.67 -9.07
CA HIS A 26 -5.30 6.00 -9.28
C HIS A 26 -6.10 5.67 -8.00
N MET A 27 -6.02 6.57 -7.01
CA MET A 27 -6.51 6.31 -5.66
C MET A 27 -8.01 6.03 -5.57
N ARG A 28 -8.82 6.67 -6.41
CA ARG A 28 -10.27 6.41 -6.45
C ARG A 28 -10.58 4.97 -6.88
N GLY A 29 -9.90 4.45 -7.88
CA GLY A 29 -10.08 3.06 -8.32
C GLY A 29 -9.55 2.06 -7.30
N LEU A 30 -8.43 2.39 -6.66
CA LEU A 30 -7.90 1.59 -5.55
C LEU A 30 -8.85 1.51 -4.36
N GLU A 31 -9.43 2.64 -3.98
CA GLU A 31 -10.41 2.72 -2.90
C GLU A 31 -11.64 1.86 -3.21
N MET A 32 -12.17 1.92 -4.45
CA MET A 32 -13.28 1.06 -4.86
C MET A 32 -12.94 -0.43 -4.70
N VAL A 33 -11.79 -0.87 -5.20
CA VAL A 33 -11.36 -2.29 -5.12
C VAL A 33 -11.07 -2.70 -3.67
N ALA A 34 -10.50 -1.80 -2.87
CA ALA A 34 -10.19 -2.03 -1.46
C ALA A 34 -11.47 -2.16 -0.63
N LEU A 35 -12.43 -1.26 -0.80
CA LEU A 35 -13.69 -1.28 -0.07
C LEU A 35 -14.54 -2.48 -0.46
N ASP A 36 -14.53 -2.90 -1.73
CA ASP A 36 -15.18 -4.15 -2.17
C ASP A 36 -14.62 -5.39 -1.44
N HIS A 37 -13.36 -5.34 -0.99
CA HIS A 37 -12.76 -6.40 -0.17
C HIS A 37 -13.03 -6.26 1.33
N LEU A 38 -12.99 -5.02 1.85
CA LEU A 38 -13.02 -4.72 3.29
C LEU A 38 -14.44 -4.68 3.86
N GLU A 39 -15.43 -4.36 3.03
CA GLU A 39 -16.84 -4.26 3.42
C GLU A 39 -17.65 -5.38 2.75
N PRO A 40 -17.59 -6.62 3.30
CA PRO A 40 -18.37 -7.72 2.75
C PRO A 40 -19.86 -7.47 2.99
N GLN A 41 -20.56 -6.93 1.99
CA GLN A 41 -22.02 -6.95 1.97
C GLN A 41 -22.51 -8.38 1.71
N LYS A 42 -23.73 -8.69 2.16
CA LYS A 42 -24.34 -10.01 1.92
C LYS A 42 -24.37 -10.29 0.41
N ASN A 43 -23.61 -11.29 -0.02
CA ASN A 43 -23.53 -11.85 -1.38
C ASN A 43 -23.08 -10.91 -2.52
N GLN A 44 -21.82 -10.40 -2.53
CA GLN A 44 -21.03 -10.21 -3.77
C GLN A 44 -19.68 -9.48 -3.55
N LEU A 45 -18.64 -9.90 -4.28
CA LEU A 45 -17.62 -8.99 -4.82
C LEU A 45 -18.30 -8.29 -6.01
N ARG A 46 -18.42 -6.96 -5.99
CA ARG A 46 -19.20 -6.20 -6.98
C ARG A 46 -18.46 -5.99 -8.30
N LEU A 47 -17.15 -6.05 -8.26
CA LEU A 47 -16.31 -5.74 -9.40
C LEU A 47 -15.92 -7.01 -10.14
N GLU A 48 -16.01 -6.97 -11.47
CA GLU A 48 -15.55 -8.08 -12.30
C GLU A 48 -14.01 -8.14 -12.33
N PRO A 49 -13.41 -9.34 -12.51
CA PRO A 49 -11.96 -9.54 -12.56
C PRO A 49 -11.17 -8.53 -13.43
N ASP A 50 -11.68 -8.23 -14.63
CA ASP A 50 -11.03 -7.32 -15.57
C ASP A 50 -11.15 -5.86 -15.13
N GLU A 51 -12.27 -5.49 -14.52
CA GLU A 51 -12.48 -4.15 -13.94
C GLU A 51 -11.53 -3.92 -12.76
N ILE A 52 -11.42 -4.91 -11.87
CA ILE A 52 -10.47 -4.88 -10.75
C ILE A 52 -9.05 -4.66 -11.27
N TRP A 53 -8.64 -5.43 -12.28
CA TRP A 53 -7.30 -5.33 -12.86
C TRP A 53 -7.04 -3.96 -13.49
N GLY A 54 -8.02 -3.41 -14.21
CA GLY A 54 -7.94 -2.07 -14.77
C GLY A 54 -7.84 -0.98 -13.71
N LEU A 55 -8.69 -1.03 -12.68
CA LEU A 55 -8.75 -0.04 -11.60
C LEU A 55 -7.46 0.03 -10.77
N VAL A 56 -6.77 -1.10 -10.60
CA VAL A 56 -5.47 -1.13 -9.89
C VAL A 56 -4.28 -0.76 -10.78
N GLY A 57 -4.49 -0.48 -12.08
CA GLY A 57 -3.40 -0.16 -13.03
C GLY A 57 -2.61 -1.39 -13.49
N GLY A 58 -3.20 -2.58 -13.38
CA GLY A 58 -2.61 -3.85 -13.78
C GLY A 58 -1.25 -4.13 -13.16
N LYS A 59 -0.35 -4.76 -13.93
CA LYS A 59 0.98 -5.19 -13.46
C LYS A 59 1.83 -4.00 -12.99
N GLU A 60 1.74 -2.88 -13.69
CA GLU A 60 2.51 -1.69 -13.35
C GLU A 60 2.02 -1.11 -12.03
N GLY A 61 0.70 -0.97 -11.85
CA GLY A 61 0.14 -0.51 -10.58
C GLY A 61 0.53 -1.39 -9.38
N LEU A 62 0.58 -2.72 -9.53
CA LEU A 62 1.11 -3.60 -8.48
C LEU A 62 2.59 -3.36 -8.15
N ARG A 63 3.41 -3.02 -9.15
CA ARG A 63 4.83 -2.66 -8.94
C ARG A 63 4.93 -1.35 -8.16
N ARG A 64 4.14 -0.34 -8.54
CA ARG A 64 4.07 0.95 -7.86
C ARG A 64 3.62 0.79 -6.41
N MET A 65 2.60 -0.03 -6.15
CA MET A 65 2.15 -0.35 -4.79
C MET A 65 3.26 -0.94 -3.93
N GLU A 66 4.01 -1.93 -4.42
CA GLU A 66 5.14 -2.49 -3.67
C GLU A 66 6.23 -1.46 -3.41
N HIS A 67 6.49 -0.56 -4.36
CA HIS A 67 7.46 0.52 -4.20
C HIS A 67 7.02 1.53 -3.15
N ASN A 68 5.82 2.09 -3.31
CA ASN A 68 5.23 3.07 -2.39
C ASN A 68 5.06 2.47 -0.99
N ALA A 69 4.73 1.18 -0.86
CA ALA A 69 4.65 0.49 0.42
C ALA A 69 5.99 0.50 1.19
N ASP A 70 7.13 0.40 0.51
CA ASP A 70 8.44 0.55 1.14
C ASP A 70 8.68 1.99 1.60
N LEU A 71 8.25 2.98 0.81
CA LEU A 71 8.34 4.41 1.17
C LEU A 71 7.46 4.74 2.37
N MET A 72 6.23 4.24 2.42
CA MET A 72 5.30 4.46 3.54
C MET A 72 5.84 3.91 4.86
N ILE A 73 6.54 2.77 4.84
CA ILE A 73 7.21 2.25 6.05
C ILE A 73 8.30 3.21 6.53
N ALA A 74 9.08 3.76 5.60
CA ALA A 74 10.14 4.72 5.94
C ALA A 74 9.55 6.04 6.46
N LEU A 75 8.48 6.54 5.84
CA LEU A 75 7.75 7.73 6.29
C LEU A 75 7.13 7.53 7.68
N ALA A 76 6.51 6.38 7.95
CA ALA A 76 5.99 6.06 9.29
C ALA A 76 7.10 6.01 10.36
N ALA A 77 8.29 5.51 9.99
CA ALA A 77 9.45 5.50 10.88
C ALA A 77 10.00 6.91 11.15
N TYR A 78 9.89 7.82 10.18
CA TYR A 78 10.31 9.22 10.34
C TYR A 78 9.50 9.94 11.42
N VAL A 79 8.21 9.63 11.57
CA VAL A 79 7.34 10.27 12.58
C VAL A 79 7.71 9.92 14.03
N ARG A 80 8.51 8.86 14.26
CA ARG A 80 8.97 8.46 15.60
C ARG A 80 9.77 9.57 16.32
N ASN A 81 10.29 10.55 15.59
CA ASN A 81 11.00 11.68 16.16
C ASN A 81 10.09 12.66 16.93
N TRP A 82 8.76 12.62 16.73
CA TRP A 82 7.81 13.53 17.38
C TRP A 82 6.83 12.84 18.32
N ASN A 83 6.39 11.62 18.02
CA ASN A 83 5.48 10.85 18.89
C ASN A 83 5.82 9.36 18.83
N TYR A 84 6.62 8.91 19.78
CA TYR A 84 7.21 7.58 19.76
C TYR A 84 6.17 6.46 19.82
N ASP A 85 5.19 6.56 20.71
CA ASP A 85 4.25 5.46 21.01
C ASP A 85 3.26 5.24 19.87
N GLN A 86 2.58 6.30 19.41
CA GLN A 86 1.64 6.18 18.29
C GLN A 86 2.36 5.84 16.99
N ALA A 87 3.52 6.44 16.71
CA ALA A 87 4.27 6.17 15.50
C ALA A 87 4.75 4.70 15.44
N ILE A 88 5.14 4.09 16.56
CA ILE A 88 5.53 2.68 16.58
C ILE A 88 4.35 1.78 16.26
N ILE A 89 3.20 1.99 16.90
CA ILE A 89 2.01 1.17 16.67
C ILE A 89 1.56 1.26 15.22
N VAL A 90 1.49 2.48 14.67
CA VAL A 90 1.09 2.69 13.27
C VAL A 90 2.13 2.15 12.30
N ALA A 91 3.42 2.38 12.54
CA ALA A 91 4.48 1.82 11.69
C ALA A 91 4.44 0.30 11.65
N GLU A 92 4.14 -0.37 12.76
CA GLU A 92 4.04 -1.83 12.78
C GLU A 92 2.82 -2.34 12.02
N ARG A 93 1.67 -1.66 12.13
CA ARG A 93 0.50 -1.97 11.30
C ARG A 93 0.80 -1.83 9.80
N ILE A 94 1.45 -0.72 9.41
CA ILE A 94 1.87 -0.48 8.03
C ILE A 94 2.86 -1.56 7.54
N ARG A 95 3.79 -2.01 8.39
CA ARG A 95 4.70 -3.13 8.05
C ARG A 95 3.93 -4.43 7.81
N HIS A 96 2.97 -4.74 8.68
CA HIS A 96 2.15 -5.94 8.54
C HIS A 96 1.34 -5.92 7.23
N ASP A 97 0.68 -4.80 6.92
CA ASP A 97 -0.04 -4.65 5.64
C ASP A 97 0.91 -4.76 4.44
N SER A 98 2.11 -4.17 4.52
CA SER A 98 3.12 -4.27 3.46
C SER A 98 3.52 -5.72 3.19
N VAL A 99 3.62 -6.55 4.23
CA VAL A 99 3.89 -7.98 4.09
C VAL A 99 2.71 -8.68 3.40
N GLN A 100 1.47 -8.34 3.75
CA GLN A 100 0.28 -8.89 3.09
C GLN A 100 0.22 -8.50 1.61
N LEU A 101 0.41 -7.22 1.30
CA LEU A 101 0.50 -6.68 -0.05
C LEU A 101 1.55 -7.43 -0.88
N LYS A 102 2.80 -7.52 -0.40
CA LYS A 102 3.89 -8.19 -1.12
C LYS A 102 3.63 -9.68 -1.31
N ARG A 103 2.98 -10.35 -0.36
CA ARG A 103 2.57 -11.76 -0.49
C ARG A 103 1.50 -11.91 -1.57
N ALA A 104 0.49 -11.06 -1.59
CA ALA A 104 -0.54 -11.04 -2.63
C ALA A 104 0.08 -10.79 -4.02
N VAL A 105 0.92 -9.77 -4.17
CA VAL A 105 1.60 -9.45 -5.44
C VAL A 105 2.47 -10.62 -5.93
N ARG A 106 3.21 -11.28 -5.04
CA ARG A 106 3.98 -12.49 -5.40
C ARG A 106 3.08 -13.62 -5.89
N ARG A 107 1.93 -13.84 -5.24
CA ARG A 107 0.96 -14.86 -5.67
C ARG A 107 0.39 -14.52 -7.04
N ILE A 108 0.08 -13.26 -7.32
CA ILE A 108 -0.37 -12.82 -8.66
C ILE A 108 0.69 -13.15 -9.71
N ARG A 109 1.95 -12.76 -9.47
CA ARG A 109 3.07 -13.04 -10.40
C ARG A 109 3.26 -14.53 -10.66
N TRP A 110 3.19 -15.35 -9.61
CA TRP A 110 3.36 -16.79 -9.70
C TRP A 110 2.23 -17.47 -10.50
N ASN A 111 0.97 -17.14 -10.19
CA ASN A 111 -0.18 -17.70 -10.91
C ASN A 111 -0.21 -17.27 -12.38
N ALA A 112 0.16 -16.02 -12.67
CA ALA A 112 0.29 -15.52 -14.05
C ALA A 112 1.35 -16.29 -14.84
N HIS A 113 2.49 -16.63 -14.21
CA HIS A 113 3.55 -17.39 -14.88
C HIS A 113 3.17 -18.86 -15.13
N MET A 114 2.46 -19.50 -14.20
CA MET A 114 2.09 -20.92 -14.31
C MET A 114 0.87 -21.19 -15.21
N ARG A 115 0.20 -20.16 -15.75
CA ARG A 115 -1.11 -20.26 -16.46
C ARG A 115 -2.16 -21.07 -15.68
N ARG A 116 -1.98 -21.23 -14.37
CA ARG A 116 -2.86 -21.95 -13.46
C ARG A 116 -3.48 -20.93 -12.51
N GLY A 117 -4.81 -20.86 -12.48
CA GLY A 117 -5.53 -20.09 -11.46
C GLY A 117 -5.99 -18.70 -11.86
N GLN A 118 -6.57 -18.53 -13.06
CA GLN A 118 -7.30 -17.30 -13.43
C GLN A 118 -8.35 -16.89 -12.38
N ILE A 119 -9.01 -17.89 -11.75
CA ILE A 119 -10.01 -17.66 -10.71
C ILE A 119 -9.43 -16.98 -9.46
N ARG A 120 -8.16 -17.25 -9.11
CA ARG A 120 -7.57 -16.77 -7.83
C ARG A 120 -6.89 -15.41 -7.94
N ILE A 121 -6.55 -14.97 -9.14
CA ILE A 121 -5.85 -13.69 -9.36
C ILE A 121 -6.66 -12.50 -8.81
N PRO A 122 -7.97 -12.36 -9.10
CA PRO A 122 -8.78 -11.23 -8.60
C PRO A 122 -8.76 -11.13 -7.07
N PHE A 123 -8.85 -12.26 -6.36
CA PHE A 123 -8.78 -12.28 -4.90
C PHE A 123 -7.46 -11.71 -4.36
N TYR A 124 -6.34 -12.01 -5.00
CA TYR A 124 -5.06 -11.44 -4.59
C TYR A 124 -4.93 -9.97 -4.97
N VAL A 125 -5.57 -9.53 -6.04
CA VAL A 125 -5.60 -8.10 -6.40
C VAL A 125 -6.40 -7.31 -5.36
N HIS A 126 -7.55 -7.81 -4.93
CA HIS A 126 -8.30 -7.24 -3.81
C HIS A 126 -7.48 -7.14 -2.53
N GLN A 127 -6.79 -8.23 -2.16
CA GLN A 127 -5.92 -8.23 -0.98
C GLN A 127 -4.81 -7.20 -1.09
N ALA A 128 -4.20 -7.05 -2.26
CA ALA A 128 -3.18 -6.04 -2.51
C ALA A 128 -3.76 -4.62 -2.38
N ALA A 129 -4.87 -4.33 -3.05
CA ALA A 129 -5.54 -3.03 -3.00
C ALA A 129 -5.96 -2.65 -1.58
N ALA A 130 -6.59 -3.58 -0.85
CA ALA A 130 -7.03 -3.37 0.52
C ALA A 130 -5.87 -3.08 1.47
N ALA A 131 -4.80 -3.88 1.40
CA ALA A 131 -3.61 -3.64 2.21
C ALA A 131 -2.98 -2.27 1.89
N TYR A 132 -2.83 -1.93 0.61
CA TYR A 132 -2.29 -0.64 0.18
C TYR A 132 -3.16 0.53 0.67
N TYR A 133 -4.47 0.46 0.49
CA TYR A 133 -5.42 1.48 0.93
C TYR A 133 -5.36 1.71 2.45
N LEU A 134 -5.32 0.63 3.24
CA LEU A 134 -5.18 0.73 4.69
C LEU A 134 -3.85 1.35 5.12
N MET A 135 -2.75 1.03 4.43
CA MET A 135 -1.45 1.67 4.68
C MET A 135 -1.54 3.18 4.45
N THR A 136 -2.14 3.60 3.34
CA THR A 136 -2.33 5.02 3.01
C THR A 136 -3.14 5.74 4.10
N LYS A 137 -4.32 5.22 4.47
CA LYS A 137 -5.17 5.84 5.50
C LYS A 137 -4.46 5.94 6.85
N ARG A 138 -3.73 4.90 7.26
CA ARG A 138 -2.97 4.87 8.52
C ARG A 138 -1.84 5.89 8.52
N LEU A 139 -1.11 6.00 7.41
CA LEU A 139 -0.02 6.95 7.28
C LEU A 139 -0.54 8.39 7.28
N LEU A 140 -1.59 8.68 6.52
CA LEU A 140 -2.21 10.01 6.49
C LEU A 140 -2.71 10.42 7.88
N SER A 141 -3.41 9.53 8.59
CA SER A 141 -3.88 9.78 9.95
C SER A 141 -2.72 10.03 10.94
N LEU A 142 -1.60 9.31 10.78
CA LEU A 142 -0.40 9.53 11.60
C LEU A 142 0.19 10.93 11.37
N TYR A 143 0.22 11.41 10.13
CA TYR A 143 0.73 12.74 9.80
C TYR A 143 -0.24 13.86 10.16
N GLU A 144 -1.54 13.67 9.97
CA GLU A 144 -2.58 14.62 10.36
C GLU A 144 -2.50 14.93 11.87
N THR A 145 -2.30 13.90 12.69
CA THR A 145 -2.27 14.02 14.15
C THR A 145 -0.93 14.51 14.71
N ASN A 146 0.19 14.21 14.05
CA ASN A 146 1.53 14.48 14.60
C ASN A 146 2.32 15.55 13.85
N GLN A 147 2.01 15.82 12.58
CA GLN A 147 2.78 16.69 11.68
C GLN A 147 1.87 17.41 10.65
N TYR A 148 0.94 18.23 11.15
CA TYR A 148 -0.06 18.93 10.32
C TYR A 148 0.53 19.76 9.17
N LEU A 149 1.75 20.27 9.31
CA LEU A 149 2.45 21.04 8.26
C LEU A 149 2.89 20.16 7.08
N LEU A 150 3.25 18.91 7.35
CA LEU A 150 3.73 17.96 6.34
C LEU A 150 2.59 17.15 5.72
N TYR A 151 1.44 17.12 6.40
CA TYR A 151 0.26 16.37 5.97
C TYR A 151 -0.24 16.74 4.56
N PRO A 152 -0.45 18.02 4.19
CA PRO A 152 -1.00 18.38 2.87
C PRO A 152 -0.13 17.87 1.73
N VAL A 153 1.19 18.05 1.84
CA VAL A 153 2.16 17.62 0.83
C VAL A 153 2.19 16.09 0.71
N LEU A 154 2.08 15.38 1.83
CA LEU A 154 1.99 13.92 1.80
C LEU A 154 0.67 13.43 1.19
N ALA A 155 -0.45 14.11 1.50
CA ALA A 155 -1.76 13.77 0.98
C ALA A 155 -1.87 14.00 -0.53
N GLU A 156 -1.19 15.00 -1.07
CA GLU A 156 -1.11 15.23 -2.51
C GLU A 156 -0.25 14.18 -3.24
N ALA A 157 0.75 13.62 -2.56
CA ALA A 157 1.64 12.64 -3.15
C ALA A 157 1.05 11.21 -3.19
N LEU A 158 0.10 10.88 -2.32
CA LEU A 158 -0.48 9.54 -2.15
C LEU A 158 -1.79 9.35 -2.91
#